data_AF-A0AB36EF32-F1
#
_entry.id   AF-A0AB36EF32-F1
#
_cell.length_a   1.000
_cell.length_b   1.000
_cell.length_c   1.000
_cell.angle_alpha   90.00
_cell.angle_beta   90.00
_cell.angle_gamma   90.00
#
_symmetry.space_group_name_H-M   'P 1'
#
loop_
_entity.id
_entity.type
_entity.pdbx_description
1 polymer ?
#
loop_
_entity_poly.entity_id
_entity_poly.type
_entity_poly.pdbx_seq_one_letter_code
_entity_poly.pdbx_strand_id
1 'polypeptide(L)'
;MDFIGKDCTLDHQAIRNRNFAARIYPEFPSEEEIALVAARIGSNEIDFAAYEFGQPPRHFAPQPVGLVLDALFENSPYGLLIHFSAHDLWIWAPEDHEYLVVFGDTNLVKAIERSDIFSFSFADYLGSGVLSQATVTHLRGVASNYTIG
;
A
#
# COMPACT_ATOMS: atom_id res chain seq x y z
N MET A 1 3.63 13.45 -7.25
CA MET A 1 3.18 12.20 -6.58
C MET A 1 1.81 12.55 -6.05
N ASP A 2 0.77 12.26 -6.84
CA ASP A 2 -0.53 12.95 -6.72
C ASP A 2 -1.65 11.96 -6.38
N PHE A 3 -1.33 10.89 -5.64
CA PHE A 3 -2.32 9.89 -5.21
C PHE A 3 -2.82 10.14 -3.80
N ILE A 4 -2.13 10.92 -2.97
CA ILE A 4 -2.53 11.19 -1.59
C ILE A 4 -3.14 12.58 -1.50
N GLY A 5 -4.38 12.64 -1.00
CA GLY A 5 -5.12 13.85 -0.76
C GLY A 5 -4.57 14.66 0.41
N LYS A 6 -5.06 15.89 0.57
CA LYS A 6 -4.68 16.78 1.68
C LYS A 6 -5.06 16.26 3.07
N ASP A 7 -6.01 15.33 3.11
CA ASP A 7 -6.48 14.63 4.31
C ASP A 7 -5.69 13.35 4.59
N CYS A 8 -4.56 13.12 3.90
CA CYS A 8 -3.75 11.91 4.01
C CYS A 8 -4.52 10.63 3.64
N THR A 9 -5.48 10.74 2.72
CA THR A 9 -6.19 9.59 2.17
C THR A 9 -5.75 9.29 0.74
N LEU A 10 -5.80 8.01 0.36
CA LEU A 10 -5.53 7.58 -1.01
C LEU A 10 -6.69 7.97 -1.93
N ASP A 11 -6.43 8.78 -2.96
CA ASP A 11 -7.40 9.18 -3.96
C ASP A 11 -7.63 8.04 -4.97
N HIS A 12 -8.71 7.29 -4.76
CA HIS A 12 -9.11 6.21 -5.65
C HIS A 12 -9.51 6.69 -7.06
N GLN A 13 -9.95 7.94 -7.24
CA GLN A 13 -10.25 8.49 -8.55
C GLN A 13 -8.96 8.77 -9.33
N ALA A 14 -7.91 9.24 -8.65
CA ALA A 14 -6.60 9.40 -9.27
C ALA A 14 -6.04 8.06 -9.80
N ILE A 15 -6.25 6.97 -9.07
CA ILE A 15 -5.88 5.60 -9.52
C ILE A 15 -6.67 5.23 -10.78
N ARG A 16 -8.00 5.37 -10.75
CA ARG A 16 -8.88 5.04 -11.90
C ARG A 16 -8.54 5.86 -13.14
N ASN A 17 -8.28 7.15 -12.97
CA ASN A 17 -7.95 8.06 -14.08
C ASN A 17 -6.64 7.70 -14.79
N ARG A 18 -5.74 6.97 -14.11
CA ARG A 18 -4.52 6.42 -14.72
C ARG A 18 -4.67 5.04 -15.33
N ASN A 19 -5.88 4.46 -15.31
CA ASN A 19 -6.14 3.07 -15.69
C ASN A 19 -5.30 2.06 -14.88
N PHE A 20 -5.03 2.41 -13.62
CA PHE A 20 -4.34 1.51 -12.70
C PHE A 20 -5.34 0.58 -12.01
N ALA A 21 -4.86 -0.63 -11.73
CA ALA A 21 -5.57 -1.58 -10.89
C ALA A 21 -5.20 -1.33 -9.42
N ALA A 22 -6.06 -1.79 -8.51
CA ALA A 22 -5.80 -1.73 -7.08
C ALA A 22 -6.39 -2.94 -6.36
N ARG A 23 -5.69 -3.41 -5.33
CA ARG A 23 -6.10 -4.48 -4.42
C ARG A 23 -5.81 -4.08 -2.99
N ILE A 24 -6.76 -4.37 -2.11
CA ILE A 24 -6.65 -4.16 -0.67
C ILE A 24 -6.20 -5.45 0.02
N TYR A 25 -5.31 -5.32 0.99
CA TYR A 25 -4.84 -6.41 1.83
C TYR A 25 -4.90 -6.01 3.31
N PRO A 26 -4.92 -6.99 4.23
CA PRO A 26 -4.92 -6.72 5.65
C PRO A 26 -3.61 -6.08 6.11
N GLU A 27 -3.73 -5.22 7.12
CA GLU A 27 -2.62 -4.76 7.95
C GLU A 27 -1.48 -4.04 7.19
N PHE A 28 -0.41 -3.70 7.92
CA PHE A 28 0.79 -3.06 7.37
C PHE A 28 1.75 -4.14 6.83
N PRO A 29 2.39 -3.94 5.66
CA PRO A 29 3.29 -4.93 5.09
C PRO A 29 4.58 -5.07 5.91
N SER A 30 5.03 -6.29 6.10
CA SER A 30 6.34 -6.60 6.70
C SER A 30 7.52 -6.28 5.75
N GLU A 31 8.73 -6.18 6.30
CA GLU A 31 9.97 -6.02 5.53
C GLU A 31 10.12 -7.12 4.46
N GLU A 32 9.81 -8.36 4.85
CA GLU A 32 9.87 -9.53 3.97
C GLU A 32 8.87 -9.41 2.82
N GLU A 33 7.62 -9.01 3.08
CA GLU A 33 6.61 -8.82 2.04
C GLU A 33 7.01 -7.72 1.05
N ILE A 34 7.53 -6.59 1.54
CA ILE A 34 8.02 -5.51 0.66
C ILE A 34 9.18 -6.02 -0.22
N ALA A 35 10.12 -6.75 0.37
CA ALA A 35 11.24 -7.33 -0.36
C ALA A 35 10.78 -8.37 -1.41
N LEU A 36 9.79 -9.19 -1.07
CA LEU A 36 9.19 -10.16 -1.98
C LEU A 36 8.46 -9.48 -3.14
N VAL A 37 7.73 -8.39 -2.88
CA VAL A 37 7.09 -7.60 -3.96
C VAL A 37 8.15 -7.04 -4.90
N ALA A 38 9.22 -6.44 -4.36
CA ALA A 38 10.32 -5.91 -5.17
C ALA A 38 10.96 -7.00 -6.06
N ALA A 39 11.31 -8.14 -5.45
CA ALA A 39 11.88 -9.28 -6.16
C ALA A 39 10.93 -9.83 -7.25
N ARG A 40 9.62 -9.86 -6.97
CA ARG A 40 8.60 -10.40 -7.86
C ARG A 40 8.48 -9.60 -9.16
N ILE A 41 8.64 -8.29 -9.08
CA ILE A 41 8.53 -7.37 -10.24
C ILE A 41 9.89 -7.00 -10.83
N GLY A 42 11.00 -7.42 -10.21
CA GLY A 42 12.36 -7.10 -10.65
C GLY A 42 12.82 -5.70 -10.27
N SER A 43 12.22 -5.10 -9.23
CA SER A 43 12.69 -3.82 -8.70
C SER A 43 13.84 -4.03 -7.73
N ASN A 44 14.90 -3.24 -7.87
CA ASN A 44 16.05 -3.24 -6.97
C ASN A 44 16.05 -2.03 -6.02
N GLU A 45 15.21 -1.04 -6.28
CA GLU A 45 15.13 0.19 -5.52
C GLU A 45 13.68 0.49 -5.14
N ILE A 46 13.51 1.11 -3.98
CA ILE A 46 12.25 1.73 -3.59
C ILE A 46 12.51 3.16 -3.13
N ASP A 47 11.55 4.02 -3.42
CA ASP A 47 11.40 5.34 -2.79
C ASP A 47 10.10 5.37 -2.01
N PHE A 48 10.00 6.25 -1.03
CA PHE A 48 8.76 6.38 -0.27
C PHE A 48 8.51 7.81 0.20
N ALA A 49 7.26 8.08 0.55
CA ALA A 49 6.85 9.31 1.19
C ALA A 49 6.05 9.01 2.46
N ALA A 50 6.37 9.72 3.54
CA ALA A 50 5.65 9.68 4.80
C ALA A 50 4.70 10.89 4.90
N TYR A 51 3.45 10.62 5.28
CA TYR A 51 2.35 11.57 5.35
C TYR A 51 1.83 11.68 6.78
N GLU A 52 1.71 12.92 7.24
CA GLU A 52 1.16 13.28 8.54
C GLU A 52 0.13 14.39 8.33
N PHE A 53 -1.02 14.28 9.00
CA PHE A 53 -2.10 15.24 8.82
C PHE A 53 -1.67 16.68 9.13
N GLY A 54 -1.89 17.58 8.18
CA GLY A 54 -1.52 18.99 8.32
C GLY A 54 -0.04 19.32 8.11
N GLN A 55 0.80 18.32 7.84
CA GLN A 55 2.22 18.51 7.51
C GLN A 55 2.48 18.25 6.02
N PRO A 56 3.52 18.88 5.43
CA PRO A 56 3.98 18.49 4.10
C PRO A 56 4.55 17.07 4.11
N PRO A 57 4.41 16.31 3.01
CA PRO A 57 4.97 14.97 2.91
C PRO A 57 6.49 14.99 2.99
N ARG A 58 7.05 14.01 3.72
CA ARG A 58 8.50 13.78 3.80
C ARG A 58 8.88 12.72 2.77
N HIS A 59 9.66 13.15 1.77
CA HIS A 59 10.07 12.28 0.68
C HIS A 59 11.47 11.70 0.92
N PHE A 60 11.61 10.42 0.64
CA PHE A 60 12.87 9.69 0.71
C PHE A 60 13.24 9.23 -0.70
N ALA A 61 14.44 9.56 -1.15
CA ALA A 61 14.89 9.28 -2.51
C ALA A 61 15.04 7.76 -2.76
N PRO A 62 14.99 7.31 -4.02
CA PRO A 62 15.22 5.92 -4.39
C PRO A 62 16.52 5.37 -3.80
N GLN A 63 16.43 4.20 -3.18
CA GLN A 63 17.54 3.49 -2.58
C GLN A 63 17.36 1.98 -2.74
N PRO A 64 18.45 1.18 -2.71
CA PRO A 64 18.37 -0.26 -2.73
C PRO A 64 17.44 -0.79 -1.63
N VAL A 65 16.56 -1.74 -1.97
CA VAL A 65 15.49 -2.23 -1.06
C VAL A 65 16.02 -2.51 0.35
N GLY A 66 17.09 -3.29 0.47
CA GLY A 66 17.63 -3.68 1.78
C GLY A 66 18.20 -2.53 2.63
N LEU A 67 18.48 -1.35 2.04
CA LEU A 67 19.02 -0.18 2.77
C LEU A 67 17.94 0.78 3.25
N VAL A 68 16.80 0.79 2.57
CA VAL A 68 15.75 1.79 2.81
C VAL A 68 14.63 1.26 3.69
N LEU A 69 14.55 -0.07 3.89
CA LEU A 69 13.59 -0.69 4.81
C LEU A 69 13.72 -0.14 6.24
N ASP A 70 14.94 -0.04 6.78
CA ASP A 70 15.15 0.53 8.13
C ASP A 70 14.50 1.92 8.26
N ALA A 71 14.79 2.81 7.32
CA ALA A 71 14.23 4.17 7.29
C ALA A 71 12.71 4.17 7.08
N LEU A 72 12.18 3.24 6.29
CA LEU A 72 10.75 3.09 6.05
C LEU A 72 10.01 2.71 7.35
N PHE A 73 10.51 1.71 8.08
CA PHE A 73 9.90 1.24 9.31
C PHE A 73 10.05 2.22 10.48
N GLU A 74 11.14 3.00 10.53
CA GLU A 74 11.26 4.15 11.44
C GLU A 74 10.16 5.20 11.22
N ASN A 75 9.57 5.25 10.01
CA ASN A 75 8.47 6.14 9.67
C ASN A 75 7.10 5.42 9.67
N SER A 76 7.01 4.19 10.17
CA SER A 76 5.73 3.48 10.29
C SER A 76 4.66 4.20 11.14
N PRO A 77 4.97 5.08 12.12
CA PRO A 77 3.91 5.88 12.78
C PRO A 77 3.15 6.86 11.88
N TYR A 78 3.43 6.91 10.58
CA TYR A 78 2.85 7.82 9.60
C TYR A 78 2.24 7.05 8.45
N GLY A 79 1.35 7.68 7.66
CA GLY A 79 0.90 7.09 6.41
C GLY A 79 2.05 6.98 5.42
N LEU A 80 2.31 5.79 4.86
CA LEU A 80 3.42 5.54 3.95
C LEU A 80 2.93 5.24 2.54
N LEU A 81 3.47 5.98 1.56
CA LEU A 81 3.37 5.63 0.16
C LEU A 81 4.71 5.10 -0.32
N ILE A 82 4.79 3.78 -0.52
CA ILE A 82 5.97 3.07 -1.02
C ILE A 82 5.84 2.97 -2.54
N HIS A 83 6.91 3.29 -3.26
CA HIS A 83 6.98 3.21 -4.72
C HIS A 83 8.15 2.32 -5.12
N PHE A 84 7.89 1.37 -6.02
CA PHE A 84 8.93 0.49 -6.56
C PHE A 84 9.56 1.17 -7.77
N SER A 85 10.74 1.74 -7.60
CA SER A 85 11.36 2.63 -8.58
C SER A 85 11.52 1.94 -9.94
N ALA A 86 11.28 2.69 -11.03
CA ALA A 86 11.20 2.19 -12.42
C ALA A 86 9.97 1.31 -12.75
N HIS A 87 9.08 1.07 -11.80
CA HIS A 87 7.82 0.37 -12.02
C HIS A 87 6.64 1.25 -11.60
N ASP A 88 5.57 1.25 -12.40
CA ASP A 88 4.30 1.85 -11.99
C ASP A 88 3.61 0.95 -10.96
N LEU A 89 4.18 0.77 -9.77
CA LEU A 89 3.61 0.02 -8.65
C LEU A 89 3.87 0.73 -7.33
N TRP A 90 2.83 0.82 -6.52
CA TRP A 90 2.86 1.43 -5.21
C TRP A 90 2.19 0.55 -4.16
N ILE A 91 2.62 0.71 -2.91
CA ILE A 91 1.89 0.27 -1.73
C ILE A 91 1.56 1.50 -0.91
N TRP A 92 0.27 1.71 -0.64
CA TRP A 92 -0.20 2.67 0.34
C TRP A 92 -0.52 1.95 1.64
N ALA A 93 0.09 2.40 2.73
CA ALA A 93 -0.19 1.94 4.07
C ALA A 93 -0.61 3.16 4.94
N PRO A 94 -1.90 3.31 5.28
CA PRO A 94 -2.39 4.37 6.17
C PRO A 94 -1.84 4.22 7.59
N GLU A 95 -1.83 5.33 8.34
CA GLU A 95 -1.30 5.43 9.72
C GLU A 95 -1.96 4.45 10.72
N ASP A 96 -3.23 4.09 10.52
CA ASP A 96 -3.97 3.17 11.39
C ASP A 96 -3.55 1.70 11.22
N HIS A 97 -2.82 1.38 10.15
CA HIS A 97 -2.32 0.04 9.84
C HIS A 97 -3.40 -1.05 9.81
N GLU A 98 -4.66 -0.69 9.57
CA GLU A 98 -5.75 -1.68 9.51
C GLU A 98 -5.79 -2.41 8.17
N TYR A 99 -5.20 -1.81 7.13
CA TYR A 99 -5.14 -2.32 5.77
C TYR A 99 -3.94 -1.73 5.02
N LEU A 100 -3.63 -2.29 3.86
CA LEU A 100 -2.78 -1.68 2.85
C LEU A 100 -3.45 -1.78 1.48
N VAL A 101 -3.04 -0.93 0.54
CA VAL A 101 -3.49 -0.97 -0.86
C VAL A 101 -2.29 -1.10 -1.79
N VAL A 102 -2.25 -2.17 -2.57
CA VAL A 102 -1.30 -2.30 -3.69
C VAL A 102 -1.98 -1.83 -4.96
N PHE A 103 -1.40 -0.86 -5.65
CA PHE A 103 -1.98 -0.30 -6.87
C PHE A 103 -0.93 0.09 -7.90
N GLY A 104 -1.33 0.19 -9.16
CA GLY A 104 -0.41 0.51 -10.26
C GLY A 104 -0.79 -0.17 -11.58
N ASP A 105 0.20 -0.45 -12.41
CA ASP A 105 0.04 -1.20 -13.65
C ASP A 105 -0.73 -2.49 -13.39
N THR A 106 -1.72 -2.75 -14.24
CA THR A 106 -2.66 -3.85 -14.08
C THR A 106 -1.97 -5.21 -14.08
N ASN A 107 -0.91 -5.38 -14.88
CA ASN A 107 -0.20 -6.66 -14.96
C ASN A 107 0.66 -6.88 -13.72
N LEU A 108 1.29 -5.83 -13.19
CA LEU A 108 2.05 -5.90 -11.94
C LEU A 108 1.14 -6.22 -10.75
N VAL A 109 0.02 -5.51 -10.59
CA VAL A 109 -0.94 -5.78 -9.50
C VAL A 109 -1.46 -7.21 -9.56
N LYS A 110 -1.81 -7.72 -10.76
CA LYS A 110 -2.21 -9.13 -10.95
C LYS A 110 -1.08 -10.12 -10.68
N ALA A 111 0.17 -9.75 -10.95
CA ALA A 111 1.32 -10.60 -10.64
C ALA A 111 1.53 -10.73 -9.13
N ILE A 112 1.28 -9.66 -8.36
CA ILE A 112 1.29 -9.67 -6.90
C ILE A 112 0.10 -10.47 -6.34
N GLU A 113 -1.11 -10.22 -6.83
CA GLU A 113 -2.32 -10.95 -6.41
C GLU A 113 -2.19 -12.48 -6.57
N ARG A 114 -1.43 -12.94 -7.58
CA ARG A 114 -1.21 -14.38 -7.86
C ARG A 114 0.02 -14.97 -7.15
N SER A 115 0.76 -14.18 -6.39
CA SER A 115 2.06 -14.60 -5.83
C SER A 115 1.99 -15.08 -4.39
N ASP A 116 0.80 -15.06 -3.77
CA ASP A 116 0.58 -15.42 -2.36
C ASP A 116 1.50 -14.68 -1.36
N ILE A 117 2.14 -13.56 -1.77
CA ILE A 117 3.00 -12.74 -0.90
C ILE A 117 2.20 -12.27 0.31
N PHE A 118 1.03 -11.67 0.06
CA PHE A 118 0.06 -11.33 1.09
C PHE A 118 -0.88 -12.52 1.29
N SER A 119 -0.47 -13.41 2.18
CA SER A 119 -1.11 -14.72 2.37
C SER A 119 -2.50 -14.67 3.00
N PHE A 120 -2.86 -13.55 3.65
CA PHE A 120 -4.14 -13.41 4.33
C PHE A 120 -5.13 -12.61 3.48
N SER A 121 -6.28 -13.19 3.18
CA SER A 121 -7.29 -12.51 2.38
C SER A 121 -7.99 -11.41 3.20
N PHE A 122 -8.31 -10.29 2.55
CA PHE A 122 -9.05 -9.22 3.22
C PHE A 122 -10.45 -9.67 3.68
N ALA A 123 -11.08 -10.60 2.95
CA ALA A 123 -12.36 -11.16 3.33
C ALA A 123 -12.28 -11.98 4.63
N ASP A 124 -11.25 -12.82 4.76
CA ASP A 124 -11.01 -13.63 5.96
C ASP A 124 -10.64 -12.75 7.15
N TYR A 125 -9.87 -11.69 6.93
CA TYR A 125 -9.55 -10.69 7.95
C TYR A 125 -10.80 -10.02 8.54
N LEU A 126 -11.70 -9.56 7.67
CA LEU A 126 -12.99 -9.00 8.11
C LEU A 126 -13.90 -10.03 8.79
N GLY A 127 -13.71 -11.33 8.48
CA GLY A 127 -14.46 -12.44 9.06
C GLY A 127 -13.84 -13.07 10.32
N SER A 128 -12.64 -12.63 10.72
CA SER A 128 -11.84 -13.24 11.79
C SER A 128 -12.48 -13.20 13.18
N GLY A 129 -13.43 -12.29 13.40
CA GLY A 129 -14.07 -12.05 14.70
C GLY A 129 -13.20 -11.27 15.70
N VAL A 130 -11.99 -10.86 15.31
CA VAL A 130 -11.07 -10.06 16.13
C VAL A 130 -11.45 -8.58 16.08
N LEU A 131 -11.98 -8.11 14.94
CA LEU A 131 -12.36 -6.72 14.72
C LEU A 131 -13.75 -6.39 15.26
N SER A 132 -13.92 -5.14 15.68
CA SER A 132 -15.24 -4.62 16.05
C SER A 132 -16.17 -4.53 14.84
N GLN A 133 -17.49 -4.62 15.03
CA GLN A 133 -18.46 -4.44 13.94
C GLN A 133 -18.37 -3.07 13.27
N ALA A 134 -18.00 -2.04 14.02
CA ALA A 134 -17.77 -0.69 13.48
C ALA A 134 -16.56 -0.68 12.53
N THR A 135 -15.43 -1.27 12.94
CA THR A 135 -14.22 -1.43 12.12
C THR A 135 -14.51 -2.23 10.86
N VAL A 136 -15.20 -3.37 10.97
CA VAL A 136 -15.57 -4.19 9.80
C VAL A 136 -16.42 -3.39 8.81
N THR A 137 -17.39 -2.62 9.29
CA THR A 137 -18.25 -1.80 8.42
C THR A 137 -17.44 -0.71 7.71
N HIS A 138 -16.54 -0.03 8.43
CA HIS A 138 -15.63 0.94 7.86
C HIS A 138 -14.75 0.34 6.76
N LEU A 139 -14.03 -0.75 7.08
CA LEU A 139 -13.10 -1.41 6.16
C LEU A 139 -13.78 -2.01 4.92
N ARG A 140 -15.04 -2.47 5.03
CA ARG A 140 -15.83 -2.85 3.84
C ARG A 140 -16.08 -1.67 2.91
N GLY A 141 -16.37 -0.50 3.47
CA GLY A 141 -16.50 0.75 2.71
C GLY A 141 -15.19 1.10 1.99
N VAL A 142 -14.06 1.02 2.72
CA VAL A 142 -12.71 1.24 2.17
C VAL A 142 -12.40 0.26 1.03
N ALA A 143 -12.63 -1.04 1.22
CA ALA A 143 -12.38 -2.06 0.20
C ALA A 143 -13.15 -1.82 -1.10
N SER A 144 -14.37 -1.30 -1.01
CA SER A 144 -15.19 -0.98 -2.19
C SER A 144 -14.59 0.14 -3.06
N ASN A 145 -13.78 1.02 -2.47
CA ASN A 145 -13.10 2.09 -3.19
C ASN A 145 -11.82 1.61 -3.88
N TYR A 146 -11.10 0.67 -3.27
CA TYR A 146 -9.75 0.26 -3.69
C TYR A 146 -9.66 -1.13 -4.32
N THR A 147 -10.79 -1.77 -4.61
CA THR A 147 -10.85 -2.95 -5.48
C THR A 147 -11.13 -2.49 -6.91
N ILE A 148 -10.05 -2.23 -7.67
CA ILE A 148 -10.12 -1.68 -9.05
C ILE A 148 -9.47 -2.69 -10.00
N GLY A 149 -10.21 -3.07 -11.05
CA GLY A 149 -9.92 -4.23 -11.92
C GLY A 149 -8.63 -4.16 -12.71
#